data_AF-A0A352UM62-F1
#
_entry.id   AF-A0A352UM62-F1
#
_cell.length_a   1.000
_cell.length_b   1.000
_cell.length_c   1.000
_cell.angle_alpha   90.00
_cell.angle_beta   90.00
_cell.angle_gamma   90.00
#
_symmetry.space_group_name_H-M   'P 1'
#
loop_
_entity.id
_entity.type
_entity.pdbx_description
1 polymer ?
#
loop_
_entity_poly.entity_id
_entity_poly.type
_entity_poly.pdbx_seq_one_letter_code
_entity_poly.pdbx_strand_id
1 'polypeptide(L)' 'GGGGTVAKYMANRNIDTIDAGVPVLSMHAPFEVVSKFDCYMTYKSVLAVYNGE' A
#
# COMPACT_ATOMS: atom_id res chain seq x y z
N GLY A 1 3.16 -19.24 -4.90
CA GLY A 1 2.60 -18.80 -3.61
C GLY A 1 2.00 -17.42 -3.79
N GLY A 2 0.91 -17.09 -3.10
CA GLY A 2 0.28 -15.77 -3.13
C GLY A 2 0.54 -14.99 -1.84
N GLY A 3 0.69 -13.67 -1.93
CA GLY A 3 0.99 -12.80 -0.79
C GLY A 3 -0.22 -12.56 0.12
N GLY A 4 -1.32 -12.04 -0.43
CA GLY A 4 -2.56 -11.77 0.31
C GLY A 4 -2.41 -10.74 1.44
N THR A 5 -3.10 -9.61 1.36
CA THR A 5 -3.07 -8.58 2.40
C THR A 5 -4.24 -8.73 3.38
N VAL A 6 -4.32 -7.81 4.35
CA VAL A 6 -5.43 -7.73 5.30
C VAL A 6 -6.71 -7.12 4.71
N ALA A 7 -6.67 -6.54 3.50
CA ALA A 7 -7.80 -5.84 2.90
C ALA A 7 -9.07 -6.69 2.83
N LYS A 8 -8.94 -7.98 2.49
CA LYS A 8 -10.06 -8.94 2.44
C LYS A 8 -10.84 -9.06 3.76
N TYR A 9 -10.19 -8.89 4.90
CA TYR A 9 -10.84 -8.97 6.21
C TYR A 9 -11.61 -7.68 6.54
N MET A 10 -11.14 -6.54 6.03
CA MET A 10 -11.86 -5.27 6.13
C MET A 10 -13.08 -5.26 5.19
N ALA A 11 -12.91 -5.77 3.96
CA ALA A 11 -14.01 -5.93 3.01
C ALA A 11 -15.15 -6.80 3.55
N ASN A 12 -14.83 -7.84 4.32
CA ASN A 12 -15.82 -8.71 4.98
C ASN A 12 -16.67 -7.99 6.06
N ARG A 13 -16.33 -6.73 6.40
CA ARG A 13 -17.11 -5.87 7.29
C ARG A 13 -17.94 -4.83 6.53
N ASN A 14 -18.13 -5.04 5.22
CA ASN A 14 -18.84 -4.11 4.34
C ASN A 14 -18.17 -2.72 4.28
N ILE A 15 -16.84 -2.69 4.31
CA ILE A 15 -16.02 -1.48 4.13
C ILE A 15 -15.41 -1.57 2.73
N ASP A 16 -15.63 -0.55 1.89
CA ASP A 16 -14.98 -0.47 0.59
C ASP A 16 -13.47 -0.32 0.78
N THR A 17 -12.70 -1.27 0.25
CA THR A 17 -11.26 -1.37 0.52
C THR A 17 -10.46 -1.49 -0.76
N ILE A 18 -9.29 -0.85 -0.76
CA ILE A 18 -8.28 -0.94 -1.82
C ILE A 18 -6.92 -1.21 -1.16
N ASP A 19 -6.13 -2.09 -1.78
CA ASP A 19 -4.71 -2.24 -1.43
C ASP A 19 -3.89 -1.19 -2.17
N ALA A 20 -3.13 -0.38 -1.43
CA ALA A 20 -2.25 0.65 -1.98
C ALA A 20 -0.91 0.66 -1.24
N GLY A 21 0.18 0.86 -1.96
CA GLY A 21 1.54 0.88 -1.41
C GLY A 21 2.60 1.13 -2.47
N VAL A 22 3.87 1.12 -2.05
CA VAL A 22 5.03 1.31 -2.94
C VAL A 22 5.52 -0.01 -3.54
N PRO A 23 6.08 -0.01 -4.75
CA PRO A 23 6.83 -1.16 -5.25
C PRO A 23 8.12 -1.34 -4.44
N VAL A 24 8.43 -2.59 -4.11
CA VAL A 24 9.63 -2.98 -3.35
C VAL A 24 10.40 -4.03 -4.14
N LEU A 25 11.72 -3.87 -4.24
CA LEU A 25 12.61 -4.90 -4.76
C LEU A 25 13.14 -5.77 -3.63
N SER A 26 13.18 -7.09 -3.87
CA SER A 26 13.65 -8.10 -2.91
C SER A 26 12.87 -8.10 -1.60
N MET A 27 11.54 -8.00 -1.68
CA MET A 27 10.66 -8.05 -0.50
C MET A 27 10.95 -9.27 0.37
N HIS A 28 11.08 -9.07 1.68
CA HIS A 28 11.52 -10.01 2.71
C HIS A 28 13.02 -10.37 2.76
N ALA A 29 13.88 -9.74 1.97
CA ALA A 29 15.34 -9.86 2.15
C ALA A 29 15.83 -9.05 3.38
N PRO A 30 17.02 -9.35 3.93
CA PRO A 30 17.62 -8.53 5.00
C PRO A 30 17.84 -7.07 4.59
N PHE A 31 17.89 -6.78 3.29
CA PHE A 31 17.98 -5.43 2.74
C PHE A 31 17.05 -5.26 1.54
N GLU A 32 16.01 -4.46 1.72
CA GLU A 32 15.00 -4.14 0.71
C GLU A 32 15.31 -2.79 0.05
N VAL A 33 14.88 -2.60 -1.20
CA VAL A 33 15.10 -1.35 -1.95
C VAL A 33 13.78 -0.77 -2.44
N VAL A 34 13.60 0.53 -2.21
CA VAL A 34 12.43 1.32 -2.63
C VAL A 34 12.86 2.64 -3.26
N SER A 35 12.04 3.18 -4.16
CA SER A 35 12.26 4.49 -4.78
C SER A 35 11.83 5.62 -3.84
N LYS A 36 12.64 6.68 -3.74
CA LYS A 36 12.27 7.90 -3.01
C LYS A 36 11.02 8.57 -3.60
N PHE A 37 10.87 8.52 -4.92
CA PHE A 37 9.72 9.12 -5.61
C PHE A 37 8.43 8.40 -5.23
N ASP A 38 8.45 7.06 -5.22
CA ASP A 38 7.26 6.27 -4.90
C ASP A 38 6.85 6.46 -3.42
N CYS A 39 7.82 6.58 -2.51
CA CYS A 39 7.53 6.94 -1.10
C CYS A 39 6.83 8.30 -0.98
N TYR A 40 7.32 9.31 -1.68
CA TYR A 40 6.73 10.65 -1.65
C TYR A 40 5.33 10.69 -2.28
N MET A 41 5.14 10.00 -3.42
CA MET A 41 3.84 9.94 -4.09
C MET A 41 2.82 9.14 -3.29
N THR A 42 3.24 8.07 -2.59
CA THR A 42 2.35 7.32 -1.68
C THR A 42 1.87 8.19 -0.53
N TYR A 43 2.76 8.99 0.08
CA TYR A 43 2.36 9.97 1.10
C TYR A 43 1.32 10.96 0.55
N LYS A 44 1.57 11.56 -0.62
CA LYS A 44 0.62 12.49 -1.25
C LYS A 44 -0.72 11.82 -1.58
N SER A 45 -0.70 10.59 -2.08
CA SER A 45 -1.91 9.85 -2.43
C SER A 45 -2.77 9.57 -1.21
N VAL A 46 -2.17 9.14 -0.10
CA VAL A 46 -2.90 8.90 1.16
C VAL A 46 -3.48 10.20 1.70
N LEU A 47 -2.72 11.29 1.64
CA LEU A 47 -3.19 12.61 2.05
C LEU A 47 -4.37 13.10 1.21
N ALA A 48 -4.29 12.97 -0.13
CA ALA A 48 -5.36 13.37 -1.03
C ALA A 48 -6.66 12.58 -0.76
N VAL A 49 -6.56 11.25 -0.63
CA VAL A 49 -7.71 10.39 -0.32
C VAL A 49 -8.32 10.75 1.04
N TYR A 50 -7.50 11.06 2.04
CA TYR A 50 -7.99 11.49 3.35
C TYR A 50 -8.70 12.85 3.31
N ASN A 51 -8.22 13.77 2.48
CA ASN A 51 -8.83 15.09 2.27
C ASN A 51 -10.09 15.05 1.39
N GLY A 52 -10.37 13.94 0.71
CA GLY A 52 -11.46 13.82 -0.25
C GLY A 52 -11.21 14.55 -1.57
N GLU A 53 -9.94 14.70 -1.95
CA GLU A 53 -9.49 15.29 -3.22
C GLU A 53 -9.52 14.28 -4.38
#